data_AF-A0A920U4J6-F1
#
_entry.id   AF-A0A920U4J6-F1
#
_cell.length_a   1.000
_cell.length_b   1.000
_cell.length_c   1.000
_cell.angle_alpha   90.00
_cell.angle_beta   90.00
_cell.angle_gamma   90.00
#
_symmetry.space_group_name_H-M   'P 1'
#
loop_
_entity.id
_entity.type
_entity.pdbx_description
1 polymer ?
#
loop_
_entity_poly.entity_id
_entity_poly.type
_entity_poly.pdbx_seq_one_letter_code
_entity_poly.pdbx_strand_id
1 'polypeptide(L)'
;MVARIKEVVGSRWDDLFSRNPGMYEMDDGEKEISALVTESSRMNIPSPLSETVKNPSSVRRYGSHIQQHVRSDGRALDQVRPITCDTGILPRTQVPDVPQGGDSGLVYRTVGSLALKQTLDTVAG
;
A
#
# COMPACT_ATOMS: atom_id res chain seq x y z
N MET A 1 26.95 0.94 11.67
CA MET A 1 25.64 1.64 11.57
C MET A 1 24.49 0.65 11.35
N VAL A 2 24.50 -0.17 10.28
CA VAL A 2 23.47 -1.19 10.02
C VAL A 2 23.29 -2.21 11.16
N ALA A 3 24.39 -2.66 11.80
CA ALA A 3 24.31 -3.55 12.96
C ALA A 3 23.58 -2.91 14.17
N ARG A 4 23.76 -1.61 14.37
CA ARG A 4 23.10 -0.83 15.44
C ARG A 4 21.61 -0.64 15.15
N ILE A 5 21.25 -0.44 13.87
CA ILE A 5 19.85 -0.38 13.44
C ILE A 5 19.18 -1.74 13.67
N LYS A 6 19.84 -2.85 13.32
CA LYS A 6 19.32 -4.20 13.60
C LYS A 6 19.12 -4.45 15.10
N GLU A 7 19.99 -3.92 15.96
CA GLU A 7 19.87 -4.03 17.41
C GLU A 7 18.70 -3.19 17.97
N VAL A 8 18.57 -1.93 17.54
CA VAL A 8 17.48 -1.03 17.96
C VAL A 8 16.12 -1.56 17.53
N VAL A 9 16.05 -2.07 16.30
CA VAL A 9 14.83 -2.57 15.69
C VAL A 9 14.49 -3.98 16.20
N GLY A 10 15.49 -4.81 16.47
CA GLY A 10 15.33 -6.14 17.05
C GLY A 10 14.30 -7.01 16.32
N SER A 11 13.41 -7.65 17.09
CA SER A 11 12.28 -8.45 16.59
C SER A 11 11.07 -7.62 16.18
N ARG A 12 11.07 -6.28 16.36
CA ARG A 12 9.84 -5.47 16.20
C ARG A 12 9.24 -5.57 14.80
N TRP A 13 10.09 -5.71 13.77
CA TRP A 13 9.62 -6.00 12.42
C TRP A 13 9.01 -7.40 12.31
N ASP A 14 9.59 -8.43 12.93
CA ASP A 14 9.00 -9.77 12.93
C ASP A 14 7.65 -9.77 13.61
N ASP A 15 7.56 -9.10 14.75
CA ASP A 15 6.36 -9.01 15.54
C ASP A 15 5.26 -8.24 14.78
N LEU A 16 5.63 -7.19 14.05
CA LEU A 16 4.71 -6.43 13.20
C LEU A 16 4.22 -7.28 12.02
N PHE A 17 5.11 -7.96 11.27
CA PHE A 17 4.72 -8.77 10.12
C PHE A 17 3.96 -10.04 10.51
N SER A 18 4.29 -10.66 11.66
CA SER A 18 3.66 -11.90 12.11
C SER A 18 2.20 -11.72 12.56
N ARG A 19 1.82 -10.48 12.93
CA ARG A 19 0.45 -10.14 13.32
C ARG A 19 -0.51 -10.03 12.12
N ASN A 20 0.01 -10.08 10.91
CA ASN A 20 -0.73 -9.82 9.68
C ASN A 20 -1.60 -8.53 9.76
N PRO A 21 -1.00 -7.38 10.08
CA PRO A 21 -1.72 -6.14 10.30
C PRO A 21 -2.41 -5.65 9.02
N GLY A 22 -3.53 -4.95 9.19
CA GLY A 22 -4.15 -4.22 8.08
C GLY A 22 -3.23 -3.12 7.55
N MET A 23 -3.53 -2.57 6.36
CA MET A 23 -2.69 -1.55 5.70
C MET A 23 -2.32 -0.38 6.63
N TYR A 24 -3.31 0.18 7.34
CA TYR A 24 -3.10 1.32 8.23
C TYR A 24 -2.24 0.97 9.44
N GLU A 25 -2.49 -0.19 10.06
CA GLU A 25 -1.70 -0.69 11.19
C GLU A 25 -0.26 -1.01 10.78
N MET A 26 -0.07 -1.52 9.56
CA MET A 26 1.26 -1.74 8.99
C MET A 26 1.98 -0.40 8.83
N ASP A 27 1.36 0.57 8.14
CA ASP A 27 1.95 1.89 7.90
C ASP A 27 2.30 2.62 9.20
N ASP A 28 1.42 2.57 10.20
CA ASP A 28 1.67 3.20 11.49
C ASP A 28 2.76 2.47 12.28
N GLY A 29 2.79 1.14 12.24
CA GLY A 29 3.90 0.35 12.82
C GLY A 29 5.24 0.64 12.13
N GLU A 30 5.28 0.81 10.81
CA GLU A 30 6.51 1.19 10.09
C GLU A 30 6.97 2.60 10.50
N LYS A 31 6.02 3.55 10.63
CA LYS A 31 6.32 4.91 11.09
C LYS A 31 6.86 4.89 12.52
N GLU A 32 6.24 4.15 13.43
CA GLU A 32 6.70 4.03 14.81
C GLU A 32 8.12 3.46 14.89
N ILE A 33 8.39 2.35 14.19
CA ILE A 33 9.73 1.75 14.13
C ILE A 33 10.73 2.76 13.54
N SER A 34 10.35 3.49 12.49
CA SER A 34 11.21 4.51 11.90
C SER A 34 11.48 5.69 12.85
N ALA A 35 10.49 6.12 13.63
CA ALA A 35 10.62 7.18 14.62
C ALA A 35 11.55 6.75 15.77
N LEU A 36 11.45 5.51 16.23
CA LEU A 36 12.32 4.93 17.26
C LEU A 36 13.78 4.80 16.79
N VAL A 37 14.00 4.43 15.52
CA VAL A 37 15.34 4.43 14.91
C VAL A 37 15.88 5.86 14.80
N THR A 38 15.00 6.84 14.57
CA THR A 38 15.33 8.26 14.51
C THR A 38 15.69 8.82 15.89
N GLU A 39 14.94 8.48 16.93
CA GLU A 39 15.17 8.94 18.30
C GLU A 39 16.43 8.33 18.92
N SER A 40 16.63 7.02 18.73
CA SER A 40 17.82 6.31 19.22
C SER A 40 19.10 6.74 18.50
N SER A 41 18.98 7.22 17.27
CA SER A 41 20.07 7.87 16.53
C SER A 41 20.10 9.35 16.89
N ARG A 42 20.68 9.71 18.05
CA ARG A 42 20.93 11.11 18.42
C ARG A 42 21.44 11.89 17.21
N MET A 43 20.68 12.92 16.82
CA MET A 43 20.89 13.86 15.70
C MET A 43 20.19 13.48 14.40
N ASN A 44 19.19 14.30 14.05
CA ASN A 44 18.69 14.66 12.72
C ASN A 44 19.18 13.74 11.59
N ILE A 45 18.34 12.79 11.20
CA ILE A 45 18.64 11.85 10.13
C ILE A 45 18.48 12.59 8.79
N PRO A 46 19.56 12.82 8.01
CA PRO A 46 19.42 13.37 6.67
C PRO A 46 18.64 12.39 5.77
N SER A 47 17.89 12.95 4.82
CA SER A 47 17.04 12.25 3.82
C SER A 47 17.54 10.88 3.32
N PRO A 48 18.84 10.66 3.00
CA PRO A 48 19.33 9.38 2.47
C PRO A 48 19.22 8.18 3.42
N LEU A 49 19.16 8.41 4.73
CA LEU A 49 19.08 7.33 5.72
C LEU A 49 17.65 6.82 5.94
N SER A 50 16.62 7.62 5.61
CA SER A 50 15.23 7.13 5.58
C SER A 50 15.08 5.99 4.55
N GLU A 51 15.78 6.07 3.42
CA GLU A 51 15.87 4.99 2.44
C GLU A 51 16.57 3.76 3.02
N THR A 52 17.62 3.96 3.83
CA THR A 52 18.31 2.83 4.49
C THR A 52 17.45 2.09 5.53
N VAL A 53 16.35 2.70 6.01
CA VAL A 53 15.35 2.04 6.89
C VAL A 53 14.22 1.39 6.08
N LYS A 54 13.84 1.98 4.94
CA LYS A 54 12.86 1.38 4.00
C LYS A 54 13.41 0.18 3.23
N ASN A 55 14.71 0.16 2.96
CA ASN A 55 15.39 -0.94 2.30
C ASN A 55 15.29 -2.27 3.07
N PRO A 56 15.59 -2.34 4.39
CA PRO A 56 15.47 -3.57 5.15
C PRO A 56 14.02 -4.04 5.30
N SER A 57 13.02 -3.15 5.38
CA SER A 57 11.61 -3.58 5.40
C SER A 57 11.21 -4.23 4.07
N SER A 58 11.67 -3.69 2.95
CA SER A 58 11.46 -4.28 1.62
C SER A 58 12.14 -5.65 1.51
N VAL A 59 13.42 -5.76 1.87
CA VAL A 59 14.15 -7.04 1.87
C VAL A 59 13.49 -8.07 2.78
N ARG A 60 12.96 -7.65 3.93
CA ARG A 60 12.21 -8.51 4.86
C ARG A 60 10.93 -9.07 4.23
N ARG A 61 10.14 -8.20 3.60
CA ARG A 61 8.92 -8.62 2.88
C ARG A 61 9.30 -9.66 1.82
N TYR A 62 10.31 -9.43 0.99
CA TYR A 62 10.75 -10.44 0.01
C TYR A 62 11.21 -11.75 0.68
N GLY A 63 11.88 -11.67 1.82
CA GLY A 63 12.28 -12.84 2.61
C GLY A 63 11.10 -13.71 3.07
N SER A 64 10.02 -13.09 3.58
CA SER A 64 8.83 -13.84 4.01
C SER A 64 8.12 -14.51 2.83
N HIS A 65 8.06 -13.85 1.67
CA HIS A 65 7.44 -14.43 0.47
C HIS A 65 8.19 -15.68 -0.01
N ILE A 66 9.52 -15.66 0.01
CA ILE A 66 10.36 -16.77 -0.48
C ILE A 66 10.42 -17.91 0.54
N GLN A 67 10.56 -17.60 1.84
CA GLN A 67 10.75 -18.62 2.88
C GLN A 67 9.44 -19.20 3.39
N GLN A 68 8.41 -18.37 3.56
CA GLN A 68 7.15 -18.76 4.19
C GLN A 68 6.02 -18.97 3.17
N HIS A 69 6.22 -18.60 1.89
CA HIS A 69 5.19 -18.67 0.84
C HIS A 69 3.90 -17.89 1.17
N VAL A 70 4.01 -16.89 2.04
CA VAL A 70 2.91 -16.04 2.50
C VAL A 70 3.23 -14.58 2.17
N ARG A 71 2.23 -13.88 1.63
CA ARG A 71 2.30 -12.45 1.30
C ARG A 71 2.25 -11.58 2.56
N SER A 72 2.61 -10.31 2.42
CA SER A 72 2.60 -9.35 3.55
C SER A 72 1.23 -9.13 4.18
N ASP A 73 0.14 -9.49 3.50
CA ASP A 73 -1.24 -9.43 3.99
C ASP A 73 -1.81 -10.82 4.35
N GLY A 74 -0.92 -11.80 4.54
CA GLY A 74 -1.26 -13.13 5.06
C GLY A 74 -1.89 -14.06 4.04
N ARG A 75 -2.07 -13.60 2.79
CA ARG A 75 -2.59 -14.42 1.69
C ARG A 75 -1.54 -15.35 1.14
N ALA A 76 -1.99 -16.50 0.64
CA ALA A 76 -1.15 -17.36 -0.19
C ALA A 76 -0.79 -16.66 -1.52
N LEU A 77 0.26 -17.15 -2.19
CA LEU A 77 0.75 -16.55 -3.45
C LEU A 77 -0.30 -16.59 -4.58
N ASP A 78 -1.19 -17.58 -4.57
CA ASP A 78 -2.27 -17.81 -5.53
C ASP A 78 -3.62 -17.20 -5.10
N GLN A 79 -3.70 -16.66 -3.88
CA GLN A 79 -4.95 -16.14 -3.33
C GLN A 79 -5.19 -14.68 -3.72
N VAL A 80 -6.25 -14.45 -4.50
CA VAL A 80 -6.76 -13.10 -4.84
C VAL A 80 -7.48 -12.49 -3.63
N ARG A 81 -7.48 -11.14 -3.51
CA ARG A 81 -8.26 -10.43 -2.48
C ARG A 81 -9.75 -10.69 -2.72
N PRO A 82 -10.59 -10.70 -1.67
CA PRO A 82 -12.03 -10.67 -1.85
C PRO A 82 -12.42 -9.50 -2.77
N ILE A 83 -13.23 -9.77 -3.79
CA ILE A 83 -13.77 -8.77 -4.71
C ILE A 83 -15.27 -8.68 -4.45
N THR A 84 -15.76 -7.50 -4.10
CA THR A 84 -17.19 -7.20 -4.13
C THR A 84 -17.45 -6.12 -5.17
N CYS A 85 -18.58 -6.21 -5.87
CA CYS A 85 -19.00 -5.25 -6.87
C CYS A 85 -20.42 -4.80 -6.54
N ASP A 86 -20.59 -3.54 -6.15
CA ASP A 86 -21.92 -2.96 -5.92
C ASP A 86 -22.35 -2.16 -7.15
N THR A 87 -23.52 -2.51 -7.70
CA THR A 87 -24.12 -1.81 -8.85
C THR A 87 -25.33 -0.99 -8.40
N GLY A 88 -25.57 0.18 -8.97
CA GLY A 88 -26.81 0.95 -8.71
C GLY A 88 -26.81 1.77 -7.41
N ILE A 89 -25.65 1.94 -6.77
CA ILE A 89 -25.47 2.71 -5.52
C ILE A 89 -25.79 4.21 -5.63
N LEU A 90 -25.80 4.81 -6.82
CA LEU A 90 -26.12 6.21 -7.05
C LEU A 90 -27.55 6.33 -7.59
N PRO A 91 -28.44 7.08 -6.91
CA PRO A 91 -29.89 7.08 -7.18
C PRO A 91 -30.33 7.71 -8.52
N ARG A 92 -29.41 8.23 -9.34
CA ARG A 92 -29.70 8.83 -10.66
C ARG A 92 -28.64 8.54 -11.74
N THR A 93 -27.69 7.64 -11.48
CA THR A 93 -26.60 7.36 -12.43
C THR A 93 -26.85 6.03 -13.12
N GLN A 94 -26.65 5.95 -14.44
CA GLN A 94 -27.19 4.87 -15.27
C GLN A 94 -26.63 3.49 -14.95
N VAL A 95 -25.37 3.40 -14.48
CA VAL A 95 -24.81 2.23 -13.80
C VAL A 95 -23.58 2.71 -13.00
N PRO A 96 -23.66 2.82 -11.67
CA PRO A 96 -22.48 3.02 -10.82
C PRO A 96 -21.96 1.68 -10.32
N ASP A 97 -20.68 1.39 -10.54
CA ASP A 97 -20.00 0.17 -10.09
C ASP A 97 -18.88 0.52 -9.11
N VAL A 98 -18.87 -0.12 -7.93
CA VAL A 98 -17.79 -0.02 -6.95
C VAL A 98 -17.11 -1.37 -6.73
N PRO A 99 -15.89 -1.60 -7.25
CA PRO A 99 -15.03 -2.67 -6.77
C PRO A 99 -14.53 -2.37 -5.35
N GLN A 100 -14.72 -3.29 -4.40
CA GLN A 100 -14.06 -3.23 -3.09
C GLN A 100 -13.01 -4.34 -2.96
N GLY A 101 -11.78 -3.93 -2.64
CA GLY A 101 -10.64 -4.82 -2.46
C GLY A 101 -9.32 -4.05 -2.31
N GLY A 102 -9.12 -3.34 -1.20
CA GLY A 102 -7.93 -2.50 -0.93
C GLY A 102 -7.84 -1.22 -1.76
N ASP A 103 -8.18 -1.31 -3.05
CA ASP A 103 -8.29 -0.21 -3.98
C ASP A 103 -9.77 -0.03 -4.34
N SER A 104 -10.43 0.98 -3.76
CA SER A 104 -11.83 1.29 -4.05
C SER A 104 -11.92 2.29 -5.21
N GLY A 105 -12.53 1.88 -6.32
CA GLY A 105 -12.83 2.75 -7.45
C GLY A 105 -14.34 2.98 -7.57
N LEU A 106 -14.76 4.13 -8.10
CA LEU A 106 -16.14 4.36 -8.52
C LEU A 106 -16.17 4.59 -10.02
N VAL A 107 -16.85 3.70 -10.75
CA VAL A 107 -17.07 3.84 -12.19
C VAL A 107 -18.52 4.25 -12.40
N TYR A 108 -18.75 5.26 -13.24
CA TYR A 108 -20.10 5.65 -13.63
C TYR A 108 -20.23 5.82 -15.14
N ARG A 109 -21.43 5.53 -15.65
CA ARG A 109 -21.78 5.74 -17.07
C ARG A 109 -22.81 6.86 -17.22
N THR A 110 -22.53 7.77 -18.15
CA THR A 110 -23.47 8.79 -18.63
C THR A 110 -23.74 8.57 -20.11
N VAL A 111 -25.00 8.48 -20.51
CA VAL A 111 -25.41 8.45 -21.93
C VAL A 111 -25.86 9.86 -22.34
N GLY A 112 -25.31 10.36 -23.44
CA GLY A 112 -25.64 11.66 -24.03
C GLY A 112 -25.82 11.57 -25.55
N SER A 113 -26.34 12.63 -26.17
CA SER A 113 -26.45 12.71 -27.63
C SER A 113 -25.08 12.74 -28.31
N LEU A 114 -25.02 12.39 -29.60
CA LEU A 114 -23.78 12.45 -30.39
C LEU A 114 -23.14 13.84 -30.43
N ALA A 115 -23.93 14.90 -30.21
CA ALA A 115 -23.44 16.27 -30.12
C ALA A 115 -22.54 16.52 -28.89
N LEU A 116 -22.63 15.68 -27.85
CA LEU A 116 -21.80 15.74 -26.64
C LEU A 116 -20.48 14.98 -26.78
N LYS A 117 -20.18 14.42 -27.96
CA LYS A 117 -18.90 13.77 -28.22
C LYS A 117 -17.77 14.80 -28.09
N GLN A 118 -16.70 14.42 -27.40
CA GLN A 118 -15.50 15.23 -27.35
C GLN A 118 -14.82 15.27 -28.73
N THR A 119 -14.69 16.48 -29.30
CA THR A 119 -13.81 16.74 -30.44
C THR A 119 -12.48 17.22 -29.88
N LEU A 120 -11.40 16.48 -30.15
CA LEU A 120 -10.05 16.87 -29.77
C LEU A 120 -9.42 17.63 -30.94
N ASP A 121 -9.12 18.91 -30.72
CA ASP A 121 -8.25 19.68 -31.59
C ASP A 121 -6.87 19.72 -30.94
N THR A 122 -5.99 18.81 -31.36
CA THR A 122 -4.64 18.70 -30.81
C THR A 122 -3.72 19.70 -31.50
N VAL A 123 -3.07 20.58 -30.74
CA VAL A 123 -1.96 21.38 -31.26
C VAL A 123 -0.78 20.44 -31.48
N ALA A 124 -0.60 19.96 -32.71
CA ALA A 124 0.64 19.34 -33.14
C ALA A 124 1.68 20.46 -33.33
N GLY A 125 2.50 20.68 -32.30
CA GLY A 125 3.73 21.47 -32.35
C GLY A 125 4.93 20.56 -32.47
#